data_AF-R9MIZ2-F1
#
_entry.id   AF-R9MIZ2-F1
#
_cell.length_a   1.000
_cell.length_b   1.000
_cell.length_c   1.000
_cell.angle_alpha   90.00
_cell.angle_beta   90.00
_cell.angle_gamma   90.00
#
_symmetry.space_group_name_H-M   'P 1'
#
loop_
_entity.id
_entity.type
_entity.pdbx_description
1 polymer ?
#
loop_
_entity_poly.entity_id
_entity_poly.type
_entity_poly.pdbx_seq_one_letter_code
_entity_poly.pdbx_strand_id
1 'polypeptide(L)' 'MTTSDMIRELCEKKNISLAELARRIEQSPQNLNKKLKRGTVSFEEMMEIAKVLNVKFEQAFVFKNGEKIQIGNMKDF' A
#
# COMPACT_ATOMS: atom_id res chain seq x y z
N MET A 1 13.36 -4.79 -1.10
CA MET A 1 12.34 -3.99 -0.41
C MET A 1 11.16 -4.89 -0.08
N THR A 2 10.72 -4.92 1.17
CA THR A 2 9.50 -5.65 1.59
C THR A 2 8.27 -4.75 1.48
N THR A 3 7.06 -5.32 1.57
CA THR A 3 5.82 -4.54 1.72
C THR A 3 5.88 -3.57 2.90
N SER A 4 6.52 -4.00 3.99
CA SER A 4 6.72 -3.19 5.20
C SER A 4 7.58 -1.96 4.92
N ASP A 5 8.66 -2.13 4.15
CA ASP A 5 9.58 -1.04 3.78
C ASP A 5 8.89 -0.04 2.85
N MET A 6 8.14 -0.52 1.85
CA MET A 6 7.36 0.34 0.94
C MET A 6 6.37 1.24 1.69
N ILE A 7 5.63 0.69 2.64
CA ILE A 7 4.64 1.46 3.42
C ILE A 7 5.33 2.51 4.30
N ARG A 8 6.46 2.18 4.91
CA ARG A 8 7.24 3.16 5.71
C ARG A 8 7.78 4.29 4.85
N GLU A 9 8.40 3.97 3.72
CA GLU A 9 8.92 4.96 2.78
C GLU A 9 7.79 5.86 2.26
N LEU A 10 6.61 5.30 1.97
CA LEU A 10 5.43 6.08 1.55
C LEU A 10 4.96 7.04 2.66
N CYS A 11 4.89 6.59 3.91
CA CYS A 11 4.56 7.44 5.06
C CYS A 11 5.56 8.60 5.23
N GLU A 12 6.86 8.32 5.10
CA GLU A 12 7.91 9.33 5.15
C GLU A 12 7.74 10.38 4.03
N LYS A 13 7.53 9.95 2.78
CA LYS A 13 7.30 10.87 1.64
C LYS A 13 6.03 11.70 1.78
N LYS A 14 5.00 11.16 2.43
CA LYS A 14 3.73 11.86 2.70
C LYS A 14 3.77 12.67 4.00
N ASN A 15 4.86 12.62 4.76
CA ASN A 15 5.02 13.27 6.05
C ASN A 15 3.90 12.91 7.05
N ILE A 16 3.56 11.63 7.15
CA ILE A 16 2.58 11.11 8.11
C ILE A 16 3.16 9.96 8.92
N SER A 17 2.64 9.76 10.14
CA SER A 17 3.02 8.60 10.96
C SER A 17 2.28 7.32 10.52
N LEU A 18 2.81 6.15 10.86
CA LEU A 18 2.10 4.88 10.69
C LEU A 18 0.79 4.83 11.47
N ALA A 19 0.71 5.52 12.62
CA ALA A 19 -0.52 5.59 13.41
C ALA A 19 -1.60 6.42 12.71
N GLU A 20 -1.19 7.50 12.04
CA GLU A 20 -2.09 8.30 11.20
C GLU A 20 -2.56 7.49 9.98
N LEU A 21 -1.65 6.80 9.29
CA LEU A 21 -2.03 5.90 8.20
C LEU A 21 -3.05 4.86 8.65
N ALA A 22 -2.80 4.19 9.79
CA ALA A 22 -3.72 3.20 10.33
C ALA A 22 -5.14 3.76 10.52
N ARG A 23 -5.26 4.97 11.09
CA ARG A 23 -6.56 5.64 11.28
C ARG A 23 -7.24 5.95 9.96
N ARG A 24 -6.50 6.39 8.93
CA ARG A 24 -7.06 6.70 7.61
C ARG A 24 -7.65 5.48 6.90
N ILE A 25 -7.06 4.30 7.10
CA ILE A 25 -7.57 3.03 6.57
C ILE A 25 -8.51 2.30 7.54
N GLU A 26 -9.07 3.03 8.51
CA GLU A 26 -10.04 2.52 9.51
C GLU A 26 -9.51 1.36 10.38
N GLN A 27 -8.21 1.39 10.72
CA GLN A 27 -7.56 0.41 11.57
C GLN A 27 -6.95 1.03 12.83
N SER A 28 -6.73 0.19 13.84
CA SER A 28 -5.89 0.57 14.97
C SER A 28 -4.40 0.55 14.59
N PRO A 29 -3.59 1.47 15.13
CA PRO A 29 -2.13 1.44 14.94
C PRO A 29 -1.50 0.10 15.35
N GLN A 30 -2.03 -0.56 16.38
CA GLN A 30 -1.55 -1.86 16.86
C GLN A 30 -1.79 -2.97 15.82
N ASN A 31 -2.94 -2.96 15.14
CA ASN A 31 -3.23 -3.93 14.09
C ASN A 31 -2.26 -3.75 12.91
N LEU A 32 -2.14 -2.52 12.40
CA LEU A 32 -1.24 -2.24 11.28
C LEU A 32 0.21 -2.60 11.62
N ASN A 33 0.71 -2.22 12.80
CA ASN A 33 2.08 -2.58 13.20
C ASN A 33 2.30 -4.10 13.31
N LYS A 34 1.31 -4.87 13.78
CA LYS A 34 1.40 -6.34 13.79
C LYS A 34 1.47 -6.89 12.37
N LYS A 35 0.65 -6.38 11.44
CA LYS A 35 0.69 -6.78 10.02
C LYS A 35 2.01 -6.44 9.36
N LEU A 36 2.54 -5.24 9.59
CA LEU A 36 3.84 -4.80 9.09
C LEU A 36 4.99 -5.67 9.60
N LYS A 37 4.94 -6.12 10.86
CA LYS A 37 5.93 -7.03 11.45
C LYS A 37 5.83 -8.45 10.89
N ARG A 38 4.61 -8.93 10.62
CA ARG A 38 4.35 -10.29 10.10
C ARG A 38 4.46 -10.38 8.57
N GLY A 39 4.47 -9.26 7.87
CA GLY A 39 4.43 -9.21 6.40
C GLY A 39 3.06 -9.59 5.84
N THR A 40 1.97 -9.32 6.56
CA THR A 40 0.61 -9.79 6.23
C THR A 40 -0.34 -8.64 5.86
N VAL A 41 0.18 -7.55 5.29
CA VAL A 41 -0.69 -6.50 4.69
C VAL A 41 -1.19 -7.03 3.35
N SER A 42 -2.51 -7.09 3.18
CA SER A 42 -3.12 -7.65 1.96
C SER A 42 -3.06 -6.68 0.78
N PHE A 43 -3.37 -7.19 -0.40
CA PHE A 43 -3.48 -6.37 -1.61
C PHE A 43 -4.58 -5.30 -1.47
N GLU A 44 -5.73 -5.65 -0.92
CA GLU A 44 -6.85 -4.73 -0.68
C GLU A 44 -6.44 -3.61 0.28
N GLU A 45 -5.64 -3.91 1.30
CA GLU A 45 -5.10 -2.90 2.21
C GLU A 45 -4.12 -1.96 1.49
N MET A 46 -3.26 -2.49 0.61
CA MET A 46 -2.38 -1.65 -0.22
C MET A 46 -3.18 -0.69 -1.12
N MET A 47 -4.31 -1.16 -1.65
CA MET A 47 -5.22 -0.36 -2.47
C MET A 47 -5.95 0.71 -1.65
N GLU A 48 -6.39 0.40 -0.44
CA GLU A 48 -6.99 1.39 0.46
C GLU A 48 -5.96 2.43 0.90
N ILE A 49 -4.73 2.02 1.24
CA ILE A 49 -3.61 2.93 1.51
C ILE A 49 -3.40 3.88 0.33
N ALA A 50 -3.38 3.36 -0.89
CA ALA A 50 -3.19 4.15 -2.10
C ALA A 50 -4.30 5.21 -2.27
N LYS A 51 -5.55 4.79 -2.08
CA LYS A 51 -6.74 5.64 -2.13
C LYS A 51 -6.69 6.76 -1.07
N VAL A 52 -6.47 6.45 0.21
CA VAL A 52 -6.51 7.46 1.29
C VAL A 52 -5.31 8.41 1.28
N LEU A 53 -4.20 8.03 0.64
CA LEU A 53 -3.02 8.88 0.47
C LEU A 53 -2.97 9.57 -0.88
N ASN A 54 -3.98 9.39 -1.73
CA ASN A 54 -4.05 9.91 -3.09
C ASN A 54 -2.77 9.60 -3.88
N VAL A 55 -2.44 8.31 -3.99
CA VAL A 55 -1.34 7.77 -4.80
C VAL A 55 -1.84 6.59 -5.63
N LYS A 56 -1.12 6.27 -6.71
CA LYS A 56 -1.38 5.06 -7.49
C LYS A 56 -0.55 3.90 -6.95
N PHE A 57 -1.20 2.76 -6.74
CA PHE A 57 -0.53 1.48 -6.53
C PHE A 57 -0.83 0.58 -7.74
N GLU A 58 0.21 0.02 -8.33
CA GLU A 58 0.12 -0.88 -9.49
C GLU A 58 0.84 -2.18 -9.15
N GLN A 59 0.18 -3.30 -9.43
CA GLN A 59 0.81 -4.61 -9.42
C GLN A 59 0.59 -5.28 -10.77
N ALA A 60 1.66 -5.77 -11.39
CA ALA A 60 1.58 -6.40 -12.70
C ALA A 60 2.48 -7.63 -12.80
N PHE A 61 1.98 -8.67 -13.45
CA PHE A 61 2.80 -9.70 -14.08
C PHE A 61 3.18 -9.22 -15.47
N VAL A 62 4.47 -9.23 -15.78
CA VAL A 62 5.00 -8.79 -17.08
C VAL A 62 5.66 -9.97 -17.77
N PHE A 63 5.16 -10.33 -18.93
CA PHE A 63 5.72 -11.41 -19.75
C PHE A 63 6.96 -10.92 -20.51
N LYS A 64 7.81 -11.86 -20.95
CA LYS A 64 9.05 -11.53 -21.71
C LYS A 64 8.79 -10.79 -23.02
N ASN A 65 7.61 -10.98 -23.62
CA ASN A 65 7.16 -10.29 -24.83
C ASN A 65 6.60 -8.87 -24.55
N GLY A 66 6.53 -8.45 -23.29
CA GLY A 66 6.00 -7.15 -22.87
C GLY A 66 4.50 -7.12 -22.55
N GLU A 67 3.77 -8.22 -22.74
CA GLU A 67 2.38 -8.34 -22.31
C GLU A 67 2.26 -8.21 -20.78
N LYS A 68 1.15 -7.63 -20.30
CA LYS A 68 0.94 -7.36 -18.87
C LYS A 68 -0.43 -7.81 -18.39
N ILE A 69 -0.46 -8.51 -17.26
CA ILE A 69 -1.68 -8.71 -16.44
C ILE A 69 -1.53 -7.81 -15.23
N GLN A 70 -2.37 -6.79 -15.10
CA GLN A 70 -2.25 -5.78 -14.05
C GLN A 70 -3.53 -5.62 -13.23
N ILE A 71 -3.37 -5.36 -11.94
CA ILE A 71 -4.43 -4.92 -11.02
C ILE A 71 -3.96 -3.61 -10.38
N GLY A 72 -4.84 -2.61 -10.34
CA GLY A 72 -4.60 -1.31 -9.73
C GLY A 72 -5.87 -0.46 -9.73
N ASN A 73 -5.87 0.65 -9.00
CA ASN A 73 -6.99 1.59 -8.99
C ASN A 73 -7.03 2.30 -10.35
N MET A 74 -7.80 1.75 -11.28
CA MET A 74 -8.16 2.39 -12.55
C MET A 74 -9.39 3.27 -12.34
N LYS A 75 -9.26 4.31 -11.53
CA LYS A 75 -10.08 5.51 -11.69
C LYS A 75 -9.16 6.69 -11.48
N ASP A 76 -9.15 7.54 -12.49
CA ASP A 76 -8.28 8.71 -12.63
C ASP A 76 -8.26 9.55 -11.36
N PHE A 77 -7.07 10.10 -11.07
CA PHE A 77 -6.82 11.08 -10.00
C PHE A 77 -7.82 12.24 -10.05
#